data_AF-A0A1I7ZXE5-F1
#
_entry.id   AF-A0A1I7ZXE5-F1
#
_cell.length_a   1.000
_cell.length_b   1.000
_cell.length_c   1.000
_cell.angle_alpha   90.00
_cell.angle_beta   90.00
_cell.angle_gamma   90.00
#
_symmetry.space_group_name_H-M   'P 1'
#
loop_
_entity.id
_entity.type
_entity.pdbx_description
1 polymer ?
#
loop_
_entity_poly.entity_id
_entity_poly.type
_entity_poly.pdbx_seq_one_letter_code
_entity_poly.pdbx_strand_id
1 'polypeptide(L)'
;MYACGQLVREYVFDQSQRDQLLESHNTLRSLEPASNMQELAWDEGLAKSAMEHARRCDAWHSKSNTRRHRIYSYIGENIWWSNDKTLRKNLRSAMLEFYDEKKFYFFGQNVCAKGKMCLHYTQFVWATTCAVGCAATHCDSIKHGRHISRGHVIVCHYGEGGNEYGNRPYLPGAKCSHCPSGSTCTSKGLCSSTCTSPAHPFLHKFASPPTTSVPPPSTTTSHAETTSPSGDCRDRRAVCVQWARTGNCQGAQRRFMARFCASSCGLCATNITTEAPKSRNVASAVEPACRDLFSQKRCERDRALGHCRSPRTIGSMLANCKKTCGFCGHERKEERHSTILPTKAVLTCRDMYRSVECGLLKERGHCKNPRLRRAMNERCAKTCDLCDARRKL
;
A
#
# COMPACT_ATOMS: atom_id res chain seq x y z
N MET A 1 44.40 25.75 2.60
CA MET A 1 44.04 24.95 3.79
C MET A 1 42.88 24.06 3.42
N TYR A 2 43.14 22.77 3.19
CA TYR A 2 42.09 21.78 2.93
C TYR A 2 41.41 21.44 4.27
N ALA A 3 40.10 21.66 4.36
CA ALA A 3 39.33 21.31 5.55
C ALA A 3 39.40 19.79 5.77
N CYS A 4 39.86 19.37 6.96
CA CYS A 4 39.84 17.98 7.39
C CYS A 4 38.39 17.46 7.34
N GLY A 5 38.17 16.33 6.66
CA GLY A 5 36.85 15.81 6.33
C GLY A 5 35.96 15.59 7.55
N GLN A 6 34.68 15.92 7.40
CA GLN A 6 33.62 15.58 8.35
C GLN A 6 33.75 14.10 8.78
N LEU A 7 33.78 13.85 10.09
CA LEU A 7 33.78 12.50 10.66
C LEU A 7 32.39 11.87 10.46
N VAL A 8 32.12 11.39 9.25
CA VAL A 8 30.91 10.64 8.95
C VAL A 8 30.96 9.29 9.67
N ARG A 9 30.13 9.11 10.70
CA ARG A 9 30.02 7.81 11.37
C ARG A 9 29.01 6.96 10.62
N GLU A 10 29.55 6.12 9.75
CA GLU A 10 28.77 5.17 8.96
C GLU A 10 28.15 4.10 9.85
N TYR A 11 26.89 3.78 9.60
CA TYR A 11 26.22 2.64 10.20
C TYR A 11 26.15 1.52 9.16
N VAL A 12 27.15 0.65 9.19
CA VAL A 12 27.10 -0.63 8.48
C VAL A 12 26.16 -1.54 9.27
N PHE A 13 25.04 -1.91 8.66
CA PHE A 13 24.08 -2.77 9.32
C PHE A 13 24.61 -4.19 9.43
N ASP A 14 24.61 -4.74 10.64
CA ASP A 14 24.86 -6.16 10.85
C ASP A 14 23.70 -7.00 10.28
N GLN A 15 23.84 -8.33 10.27
CA GLN A 15 22.80 -9.22 9.75
C GLN A 15 21.47 -9.06 10.52
N SER A 16 21.51 -8.93 11.85
CA SER A 16 20.31 -8.77 12.67
C SER A 16 19.55 -7.48 12.32
N GLN A 17 20.26 -6.40 12.05
CA GLN A 17 19.69 -5.12 11.65
C GLN A 17 19.08 -5.17 10.25
N ARG A 18 19.74 -5.84 9.30
CA ARG A 18 19.20 -6.11 7.96
C ARG A 18 17.93 -6.95 8.04
N ASP A 19 17.94 -8.02 8.83
CA ASP A 19 16.79 -8.89 9.05
C ASP A 19 15.64 -8.11 9.70
N GLN A 20 15.92 -7.22 10.67
CA GLN A 20 14.90 -6.38 11.29
C GLN A 20 14.24 -5.41 10.30
N LEU A 21 15.03 -4.80 9.40
CA LEU A 21 14.51 -3.94 8.34
C LEU A 21 13.63 -4.73 7.37
N LEU A 22 14.11 -5.89 6.93
CA LEU A 22 13.40 -6.74 5.97
C LEU A 22 12.10 -7.30 6.55
N GLU A 23 12.18 -7.82 7.78
CA GLU A 23 11.03 -8.33 8.53
C GLU A 23 9.98 -7.23 8.76
N SER A 24 10.42 -6.00 9.07
CA SER A 24 9.48 -4.87 9.22
C SER A 24 8.75 -4.58 7.91
N HIS A 25 9.47 -4.57 6.78
CA HIS A 25 8.85 -4.39 5.47
C HIS A 25 7.84 -5.48 5.16
N ASN A 26 8.26 -6.74 5.21
CA ASN A 26 7.42 -7.87 4.81
C ASN A 26 6.22 -8.04 5.75
N THR A 27 6.40 -7.83 7.05
CA THR A 27 5.29 -7.89 7.99
C THR A 27 4.28 -6.78 7.73
N LEU A 28 4.70 -5.53 7.49
CA LEU A 28 3.77 -4.43 7.20
C LEU A 28 3.12 -4.55 5.82
N ARG A 29 3.85 -5.02 4.81
CA ARG A 29 3.30 -5.34 3.46
C ARG A 29 2.23 -6.41 3.53
N SER A 30 2.41 -7.43 4.37
CA SER A 30 1.43 -8.52 4.50
C SER A 30 0.09 -8.09 5.14
N LEU A 31 0.03 -6.89 5.74
CA LEU A 31 -1.22 -6.33 6.28
C LEU A 31 -2.11 -5.70 5.20
N GLU A 32 -1.59 -5.49 3.98
CA GLU A 32 -2.38 -4.92 2.89
C GLU A 32 -3.33 -5.95 2.28
N PRO A 33 -4.53 -5.52 1.83
CA PRO A 33 -5.47 -6.37 1.11
C PRO A 33 -5.04 -6.55 -0.35
N ALA A 34 -3.82 -7.06 -0.56
CA ALA A 34 -3.16 -7.10 -1.85
C ALA A 34 -3.04 -8.53 -2.39
N SER A 35 -3.49 -8.75 -3.62
CA SER A 35 -3.47 -10.08 -4.25
C SER A 35 -2.12 -10.46 -4.87
N ASN A 36 -1.26 -9.46 -5.14
CA ASN A 36 -0.02 -9.62 -5.88
C ASN A 36 1.21 -9.09 -5.11
N MET A 37 1.10 -8.86 -3.81
CA MET A 37 2.17 -8.25 -3.01
C MET A 37 3.37 -9.19 -2.90
N GLN A 38 4.51 -8.81 -3.46
CA GLN A 38 5.73 -9.59 -3.32
C GLN A 38 6.39 -9.40 -1.95
N GLU A 39 6.99 -10.48 -1.45
CA GLU A 39 7.96 -10.46 -0.38
C GLU A 39 9.23 -9.77 -0.87
N LEU A 40 9.78 -8.87 -0.05
CA LEU A 40 11.06 -8.24 -0.32
C LEU A 40 12.19 -9.17 0.11
N ALA A 41 13.24 -9.20 -0.70
CA ALA A 41 14.54 -9.73 -0.35
C ALA A 41 15.53 -8.59 -0.06
N TRP A 42 16.58 -8.88 0.72
CA TRP A 42 17.67 -7.93 0.91
C TRP A 42 18.60 -7.93 -0.30
N ASP A 43 19.01 -6.75 -0.77
CA ASP A 43 19.94 -6.58 -1.88
C ASP A 43 21.13 -5.68 -1.47
N GLU A 44 22.33 -6.25 -1.53
CA GLU A 44 23.57 -5.57 -1.14
C GLU A 44 23.96 -4.42 -2.08
N GLY A 45 23.61 -4.51 -3.36
CA GLY A 45 23.88 -3.45 -4.33
C GLY A 45 23.00 -2.22 -4.07
N LEU A 46 21.73 -2.44 -3.73
CA LEU A 46 20.82 -1.39 -3.25
C LEU A 46 21.31 -0.79 -1.93
N ALA A 47 21.77 -1.61 -0.99
CA ALA A 47 22.28 -1.12 0.31
C ALA A 47 23.54 -0.27 0.13
N LYS A 48 24.45 -0.67 -0.76
CA LYS A 48 25.63 0.13 -1.13
C LYS A 48 25.23 1.46 -1.77
N SER A 49 24.29 1.46 -2.71
CA SER A 49 23.80 2.69 -3.35
C SER A 49 23.10 3.62 -2.34
N ALA A 50 22.35 3.06 -1.40
CA ALA A 50 21.74 3.81 -0.31
C ALA A 50 22.81 4.45 0.60
N MET A 51 23.91 3.73 0.89
CA MET A 51 25.03 4.25 1.70
C MET A 51 25.72 5.43 1.02
N GLU A 52 25.96 5.35 -0.30
CA GLU A 52 26.53 6.45 -1.08
C GLU A 52 25.68 7.73 -0.95
N HIS A 53 24.36 7.61 -0.87
CA HIS A 53 23.50 8.75 -0.61
C HIS A 53 23.51 9.18 0.86
N ALA A 54 23.40 8.26 1.82
CA ALA A 54 23.32 8.56 3.24
C ALA A 54 24.55 9.36 3.72
N ARG A 55 25.74 9.03 3.19
CA ARG A 55 27.01 9.75 3.43
C ARG A 55 26.99 11.23 3.06
N ARG A 56 26.09 11.64 2.17
CA ARG A 56 25.96 13.06 1.77
C ARG A 56 25.30 13.92 2.86
N CYS A 57 24.74 13.29 3.89
CA CYS A 57 24.04 13.97 4.98
C CYS A 57 22.99 14.95 4.48
N ASP A 58 22.23 14.52 3.48
CA ASP A 58 21.23 15.32 2.79
C ASP A 58 19.87 14.64 2.92
N ALA A 59 18.96 15.26 3.67
CA ALA A 59 17.57 14.81 3.83
C ALA A 59 16.71 15.20 2.63
N TRP A 60 17.28 15.05 1.43
CA TRP A 60 16.64 15.32 0.15
C TRP A 60 16.95 14.18 -0.82
N HIS A 61 15.96 13.84 -1.65
CA HIS A 61 16.07 12.73 -2.58
C HIS A 61 17.25 12.85 -3.53
N SER A 62 17.97 11.75 -3.73
CA SER A 62 18.92 11.63 -4.84
C SER A 62 18.21 11.73 -6.19
N LYS A 63 18.93 12.12 -7.24
CA LYS A 63 18.36 12.15 -8.59
C LYS A 63 18.12 10.71 -9.04
N SER A 64 16.94 10.39 -9.56
CA SER A 64 16.60 9.01 -9.98
C SER A 64 17.64 8.40 -10.92
N ASN A 65 18.18 9.16 -11.88
CA ASN A 65 19.22 8.72 -12.82
C ASN A 65 20.62 8.47 -12.20
N THR A 66 20.82 8.86 -10.94
CA THR A 66 22.05 8.59 -10.19
C THR A 66 21.98 7.28 -9.40
N ARG A 67 20.77 6.75 -9.17
CA ARG A 67 20.58 5.45 -8.52
C ARG A 67 20.75 4.37 -9.58
N ARG A 68 21.89 3.69 -9.57
CA ARG A 68 22.25 2.68 -10.58
C ARG A 68 22.37 1.32 -9.93
N HIS A 69 21.76 0.32 -10.56
CA HIS A 69 21.93 -1.07 -10.20
C HIS A 69 22.02 -1.91 -11.48
N ARG A 70 22.70 -3.04 -11.41
CA ARG A 70 22.91 -3.90 -12.58
C ARG A 70 21.67 -4.71 -12.95
N ILE A 71 20.79 -4.92 -11.99
CA ILE A 71 19.63 -5.81 -12.10
C ILE A 71 18.32 -5.04 -12.27
N TYR A 72 18.21 -3.84 -11.67
CA TYR A 72 16.98 -3.06 -11.65
C TYR A 72 17.10 -1.87 -12.60
N SER A 73 16.08 -1.68 -13.43
CA SER A 73 15.96 -0.60 -14.40
C SER A 73 15.59 0.74 -13.76
N TYR A 74 14.90 0.71 -12.61
CA TYR A 74 14.51 1.87 -11.84
C TYR A 74 14.63 1.59 -10.34
N ILE A 75 15.17 2.56 -9.60
CA ILE A 75 15.39 2.43 -8.16
C ILE A 75 14.59 3.48 -7.40
N GLY A 76 13.66 2.99 -6.58
CA GLY A 76 12.88 3.80 -5.65
C GLY A 76 13.71 4.23 -4.45
N GLU A 77 13.26 5.23 -3.71
CA GLU A 77 13.99 5.72 -2.54
C GLU A 77 13.04 6.27 -1.49
N ASN A 78 13.22 5.83 -0.25
CA ASN A 78 12.67 6.47 0.94
C ASN A 78 13.80 7.00 1.80
N ILE A 79 13.62 8.20 2.37
CA ILE A 79 14.61 8.85 3.25
C ILE A 79 13.94 9.21 4.56
N TRP A 80 14.62 8.89 5.65
CA TRP A 80 14.20 9.26 6.99
C TRP A 80 15.37 9.92 7.72
N TRP A 81 15.09 10.87 8.59
CA TRP A 81 16.12 11.48 9.43
C TRP A 81 15.60 11.77 10.82
N SER A 82 16.50 11.76 11.80
CA SER A 82 16.18 12.09 13.18
C SER A 82 17.38 12.63 13.94
N ASN A 83 17.16 13.15 15.14
CA ASN A 83 18.23 13.58 16.02
C ASN A 83 18.96 12.40 16.70
N ASP A 84 20.10 12.68 17.34
CA ASP A 84 20.97 11.70 18.04
C ASP A 84 20.24 10.86 19.11
N LYS A 85 19.10 11.33 19.63
CA LYS A 85 18.34 10.63 20.68
C LYS A 85 17.40 9.58 20.08
N THR A 86 17.01 9.71 18.81
CA THR A 86 15.92 8.92 18.20
C THR A 86 16.41 7.66 17.47
N LEU A 87 17.60 7.65 16.85
CA LEU A 87 18.14 6.44 16.23
C LEU A 87 18.88 5.53 17.24
N ARG A 88 18.23 5.21 18.36
CA ARG A 88 18.81 4.29 19.35
C ARG A 88 18.22 2.89 19.14
N LYS A 89 19.04 2.01 18.56
CA LYS A 89 18.89 0.54 18.41
C LYS A 89 17.69 0.02 17.59
N ASN A 90 16.63 0.80 17.35
CA ASN A 90 15.42 0.32 16.71
C ASN A 90 15.19 0.95 15.33
N LEU A 91 15.66 0.29 14.28
CA LEU A 91 15.42 0.70 12.88
C LEU A 91 13.95 0.57 12.47
N ARG A 92 13.13 -0.14 13.25
CA ARG A 92 11.71 -0.35 12.95
C ARG A 92 10.91 0.96 13.02
N SER A 93 11.34 1.93 13.82
CA SER A 93 10.64 3.23 13.93
C SER A 93 10.56 3.95 12.59
N ALA A 94 11.68 4.01 11.85
CA ALA A 94 11.69 4.61 10.51
C ALA A 94 10.76 3.86 9.54
N MET A 95 10.75 2.53 9.61
CA MET A 95 9.89 1.71 8.75
C MET A 95 8.40 1.93 9.07
N LEU A 96 8.07 2.05 10.35
CA LEU A 96 6.71 2.36 10.79
C LEU A 96 6.28 3.76 10.36
N GLU A 97 7.17 4.76 10.39
CA GLU A 97 6.85 6.11 9.94
C GLU A 97 6.61 6.19 8.43
N PHE A 98 7.40 5.49 7.61
CA PHE A 98 7.10 5.35 6.18
C PHE A 98 5.72 4.72 5.95
N TYR A 99 5.41 3.66 6.70
CA TYR A 99 4.13 2.96 6.56
C TYR A 99 2.93 3.76 7.11
N ASP A 100 3.12 4.55 8.17
CA ASP A 100 2.04 5.31 8.84
C ASP A 100 1.44 6.40 7.94
N GLU A 101 2.12 6.79 6.88
CA GLU A 101 1.53 7.65 5.84
C GLU A 101 0.32 7.00 5.14
N LYS A 102 0.07 5.69 5.33
CA LYS A 102 -1.16 5.00 4.91
C LYS A 102 -2.43 5.78 5.25
N LYS A 103 -2.48 6.42 6.43
CA LYS A 103 -3.63 7.22 6.87
C LYS A 103 -3.93 8.43 5.98
N PHE A 104 -2.97 8.83 5.15
CA PHE A 104 -3.08 9.92 4.20
C PHE A 104 -3.26 9.44 2.76
N TYR A 105 -3.20 8.14 2.47
CA TYR A 105 -3.41 7.62 1.13
C TYR A 105 -4.84 7.08 0.96
N PHE A 106 -5.54 7.58 -0.05
CA PHE A 106 -6.86 7.11 -0.41
C PHE A 106 -6.78 6.13 -1.59
N PHE A 107 -6.70 4.83 -1.28
CA PHE A 107 -6.47 3.77 -2.26
C PHE A 107 -7.47 3.76 -3.43
N GLY A 108 -8.77 3.97 -3.13
CA GLY A 108 -9.82 3.98 -4.15
C GLY A 108 -9.59 5.08 -5.21
N GLN A 109 -9.16 6.25 -4.76
CA GLN A 109 -8.93 7.44 -5.58
C GLN A 109 -7.50 7.49 -6.16
N ASN A 110 -6.57 6.70 -5.62
CA ASN A 110 -5.14 6.77 -5.93
C ASN A 110 -4.56 8.18 -5.69
N VAL A 111 -4.88 8.80 -4.55
CA VAL A 111 -4.38 10.15 -4.21
C VAL A 111 -3.93 10.24 -2.75
N CYS A 112 -2.92 11.07 -2.50
CA CYS A 112 -2.61 11.53 -1.15
C CYS A 112 -3.63 12.59 -0.71
N ALA A 113 -3.91 12.64 0.59
CA ALA A 113 -4.64 13.72 1.23
C ALA A 113 -3.95 15.06 0.95
N LYS A 114 -4.74 16.11 0.75
CA LYS A 114 -4.23 17.44 0.38
C LYS A 114 -3.20 17.94 1.40
N GLY A 115 -2.02 18.32 0.91
CA GLY A 115 -0.93 18.84 1.75
C GLY A 115 -0.31 17.80 2.67
N LYS A 116 -0.56 16.51 2.45
CA LYS A 116 0.04 15.39 3.18
C LYS A 116 0.94 14.58 2.26
N MET A 117 1.92 13.92 2.86
CA MET A 117 2.81 12.99 2.19
C MET A 117 2.24 11.58 2.32
N CYS A 118 2.30 10.81 1.23
CA CYS A 118 1.94 9.40 1.24
C CYS A 118 2.81 8.53 0.32
N LEU A 119 3.82 9.14 -0.29
CA LEU A 119 4.66 8.48 -1.30
C LEU A 119 5.68 7.52 -0.68
N HIS A 120 6.04 7.71 0.60
CA HIS A 120 6.86 6.72 1.29
C HIS A 120 6.05 5.45 1.51
N TYR A 121 4.80 5.58 1.96
CA TYR A 121 3.89 4.45 2.11
C TYR A 121 3.67 3.73 0.79
N THR A 122 3.31 4.43 -0.30
CA THR A 122 3.01 3.76 -1.57
C THR A 122 4.24 3.04 -2.14
N GLN A 123 5.45 3.57 -1.99
CA GLN A 123 6.69 2.82 -2.32
C GLN A 123 6.85 1.60 -1.41
N PHE A 124 6.65 1.78 -0.11
CA PHE A 124 6.82 0.73 0.89
C PHE A 124 5.93 -0.50 0.59
N VAL A 125 4.71 -0.26 0.12
CA VAL A 125 3.74 -1.30 -0.24
C VAL A 125 3.59 -1.50 -1.76
N TRP A 126 4.60 -1.16 -2.54
CA TRP A 126 4.56 -1.38 -3.99
C TRP A 126 4.73 -2.87 -4.32
N ALA A 127 3.73 -3.48 -4.96
CA ALA A 127 3.63 -4.93 -5.13
C ALA A 127 4.71 -5.52 -6.05
N THR A 128 5.16 -4.78 -7.06
CA THR A 128 6.20 -5.23 -8.00
C THR A 128 7.62 -5.05 -7.48
N THR A 129 7.82 -4.23 -6.45
CA THR A 129 9.11 -4.15 -5.75
C THR A 129 9.36 -5.48 -5.06
N CYS A 130 10.50 -6.10 -5.34
CA CYS A 130 10.89 -7.42 -4.80
C CYS A 130 12.20 -7.42 -4.02
N ALA A 131 12.92 -6.30 -4.00
CA ALA A 131 14.15 -6.13 -3.23
C ALA A 131 14.23 -4.76 -2.54
N VAL A 132 14.94 -4.71 -1.42
CA VAL A 132 15.28 -3.49 -0.70
C VAL A 132 16.70 -3.57 -0.16
N GLY A 133 17.39 -2.44 -0.14
CA GLY A 133 18.65 -2.28 0.57
C GLY A 133 18.68 -0.90 1.24
N CYS A 134 19.03 -0.87 2.52
CA CYS A 134 19.07 0.37 3.30
C CYS A 134 20.44 0.62 3.90
N ALA A 135 20.73 1.89 4.18
CA ALA A 135 21.91 2.32 4.89
C ALA A 135 21.58 3.49 5.82
N ALA A 136 22.40 3.67 6.86
CA ALA A 136 22.30 4.81 7.74
C ALA A 136 23.66 5.48 7.94
N THR A 137 23.62 6.76 8.26
CA THR A 137 24.79 7.57 8.55
C THR A 137 24.46 8.56 9.65
N HIS A 138 25.35 8.69 10.65
CA HIS A 138 25.29 9.82 11.57
C HIS A 138 26.02 11.01 10.96
N CYS A 139 25.33 12.14 10.98
CA CYS A 139 25.65 13.37 10.32
C CYS A 139 25.73 14.49 11.36
N ASP A 140 26.91 15.09 11.48
CA ASP A 140 27.11 16.27 12.33
C ASP A 140 26.41 17.53 11.77
N SER A 141 26.08 17.52 10.47
CA SER A 141 25.30 18.53 9.79
C SER A 141 24.39 17.88 8.74
N ILE A 142 23.07 17.93 8.93
CA ILE A 142 22.05 17.42 8.00
C ILE A 142 21.52 18.57 7.15
N LYS A 143 21.78 18.52 5.84
CA LYS A 143 21.17 19.42 4.86
C LYS A 143 19.70 19.05 4.66
N HIS A 144 18.85 20.05 4.50
CA HIS A 144 17.39 19.90 4.32
C HIS A 144 16.63 19.15 5.44
N GLY A 145 17.27 18.83 6.58
CA GLY A 145 16.72 18.04 7.67
C GLY A 145 15.69 18.74 8.57
N ARG A 146 14.92 19.71 8.05
CA ARG A 146 13.87 20.51 8.73
C ARG A 146 13.84 20.41 10.26
N HIS A 147 14.43 21.39 10.94
CA HIS A 147 14.54 21.48 12.41
C HIS A 147 15.49 20.46 13.09
N ILE A 148 16.08 19.54 12.32
CA ILE A 148 17.08 18.59 12.78
C ILE A 148 18.36 18.85 11.99
N SER A 149 19.32 19.54 12.61
CA SER A 149 20.60 19.86 12.00
C SER A 149 21.66 18.79 12.24
N ARG A 150 21.46 17.87 13.18
CA ARG A 150 22.41 16.80 13.53
C ARG A 150 21.68 15.54 13.96
N GLY A 151 22.22 14.39 13.54
CA GLY A 151 21.71 13.07 13.89
C GLY A 151 21.83 12.10 12.75
N HIS A 152 20.83 11.25 12.57
CA HIS A 152 20.94 10.14 11.64
C HIS A 152 20.10 10.36 10.40
N VAL A 153 20.66 10.01 9.24
CA VAL A 153 19.94 9.89 7.97
C VAL A 153 19.92 8.41 7.59
N ILE A 154 18.73 7.87 7.35
CA ILE A 154 18.50 6.53 6.80
C ILE A 154 18.00 6.69 5.38
N VAL A 155 18.60 5.93 4.45
CA VAL A 155 18.15 5.83 3.07
C VAL A 155 17.82 4.37 2.80
N CYS A 156 16.67 4.10 2.19
CA CYS A 156 16.30 2.79 1.68
C CYS A 156 16.06 2.89 0.17
N HIS A 157 16.74 2.06 -0.60
CA HIS A 157 16.55 1.91 -2.04
C HIS A 157 15.75 0.63 -2.35
N TYR A 158 14.88 0.72 -3.35
CA TYR A 158 13.91 -0.32 -3.69
C TYR A 158 14.04 -0.76 -5.15
N GLY A 159 14.03 -2.07 -5.40
CA GLY A 159 14.20 -2.67 -6.73
C GLY A 159 13.08 -3.67 -7.09
N GLU A 160 12.38 -3.53 -8.21
CA GLU A 160 12.23 -2.28 -8.98
C GLU A 160 11.58 -1.19 -8.11
N GLY A 161 11.86 0.07 -8.44
CA GLY A 161 11.23 1.20 -7.76
C GLY A 161 9.72 1.27 -8.04
N GLY A 162 8.98 1.82 -7.09
CA GLY A 162 7.54 1.99 -7.18
C GLY A 162 7.12 3.42 -7.52
N ASN A 163 5.89 3.77 -7.15
CA ASN A 163 5.29 5.09 -7.38
C ASN A 163 5.22 5.48 -8.86
N GLU A 164 4.95 4.49 -9.72
CA GLU A 164 4.72 4.74 -11.13
C GLU A 164 3.49 5.64 -11.32
N TYR A 165 3.64 6.65 -12.17
CA TYR A 165 2.63 7.67 -12.36
C TYR A 165 1.29 7.09 -12.83
N GLY A 166 0.22 7.40 -12.10
CA GLY A 166 -1.14 6.94 -12.41
C GLY A 166 -1.46 5.51 -11.96
N ASN A 167 -0.46 4.75 -11.50
CA ASN A 167 -0.64 3.38 -11.03
C ASN A 167 -0.88 3.32 -9.52
N ARG A 168 -1.58 2.28 -9.07
CA ARG A 168 -1.79 1.98 -7.64
C ARG A 168 -0.65 1.10 -7.14
N PRO A 169 -0.36 1.12 -5.81
CA PRO A 169 0.75 0.35 -5.27
C PRO A 169 0.55 -1.17 -5.38
N TYR A 170 -0.68 -1.66 -5.44
CA TYR A 170 -0.97 -3.09 -5.54
C TYR A 170 -2.36 -3.36 -6.13
N LEU A 171 -2.62 -4.61 -6.49
CA LEU A 171 -3.95 -5.08 -6.89
C LEU A 171 -4.75 -5.47 -5.64
N PRO A 172 -5.96 -4.91 -5.43
CA PRO A 172 -6.77 -5.30 -4.29
C PRO A 172 -7.34 -6.71 -4.49
N GLY A 173 -7.34 -7.54 -3.45
CA GLY A 173 -7.95 -8.86 -3.53
C GLY A 173 -7.48 -9.82 -2.45
N ALA A 174 -7.91 -11.08 -2.57
CA ALA A 174 -7.44 -12.16 -1.71
C ALA A 174 -5.93 -12.32 -1.86
N LYS A 175 -5.22 -12.41 -0.73
CA LYS A 175 -3.77 -12.55 -0.70
C LYS A 175 -3.32 -13.68 -1.61
N CYS A 176 -2.23 -13.45 -2.33
CA CYS A 176 -1.63 -14.39 -3.27
C CYS A 176 -2.48 -14.85 -4.47
N SER A 177 -3.70 -14.30 -4.68
CA SER A 177 -4.53 -14.70 -5.83
C SER A 177 -4.02 -14.23 -7.19
N HIS A 178 -3.06 -13.29 -7.22
CA HIS A 178 -2.45 -12.73 -8.43
C HIS A 178 -0.92 -12.67 -8.31
N CYS A 179 -0.31 -13.71 -7.73
CA CYS A 179 1.14 -13.78 -7.66
C CYS A 179 1.79 -13.86 -9.05
N PRO A 180 2.96 -13.22 -9.24
CA PRO A 180 3.73 -13.35 -10.47
C PRO A 180 3.99 -14.81 -10.86
N SER A 181 4.07 -15.10 -12.15
CA SER A 181 4.35 -16.45 -12.65
C SER A 181 5.66 -17.00 -12.06
N GLY A 182 5.61 -18.24 -11.56
CA GLY A 182 6.75 -18.89 -10.92
C GLY A 182 6.99 -18.48 -9.46
N SER A 183 6.17 -17.59 -8.89
CA SER A 183 6.17 -17.30 -7.45
C SER A 183 5.08 -18.07 -6.71
N THR A 184 5.33 -18.41 -5.46
CA THR A 184 4.40 -19.13 -4.57
C THR A 184 3.93 -18.22 -3.44
N CYS A 185 2.86 -18.60 -2.76
CA CYS A 185 2.42 -17.87 -1.57
C CYS A 185 3.28 -18.25 -0.36
N THR A 186 3.89 -17.27 0.28
CA THR A 186 4.67 -17.45 1.51
C THR A 186 3.74 -17.62 2.72
N SER A 187 4.28 -18.08 3.84
CA SER A 187 3.54 -18.22 5.11
C SER A 187 2.96 -16.90 5.64
N LYS A 188 3.51 -15.76 5.21
CA LYS A 188 2.99 -14.41 5.56
C LYS A 188 1.86 -13.95 4.64
N GLY A 189 1.50 -14.72 3.61
CA GLY A 189 0.51 -14.32 2.62
C GLY A 189 1.04 -13.27 1.63
N LEU A 190 2.34 -13.35 1.32
CA LEU A 190 3.00 -12.58 0.26
C LEU A 190 3.36 -13.52 -0.90
N CYS A 191 3.56 -12.98 -2.09
CA CYS A 191 4.14 -13.73 -3.20
C CYS A 191 5.65 -13.83 -3.00
N SER A 192 6.24 -15.01 -3.12
CA SER A 192 7.68 -15.21 -2.96
C SER A 192 8.45 -14.27 -3.89
N SER A 193 9.54 -13.68 -3.41
CA SER A 193 10.30 -12.68 -4.16
C SER A 193 10.75 -13.21 -5.53
N THR A 194 10.45 -12.49 -6.60
CA THR A 194 11.02 -12.80 -7.92
C THR A 194 12.50 -12.41 -8.01
N CYS A 195 12.97 -11.52 -7.14
CA CYS A 195 14.36 -11.04 -7.11
C CYS A 195 15.35 -12.12 -6.61
N THR A 196 14.88 -13.13 -5.89
CA THR A 196 15.69 -14.28 -5.43
C THR A 196 15.53 -15.51 -6.31
N SER A 197 14.65 -15.46 -7.32
CA SER A 197 14.40 -16.59 -8.22
C SER A 197 15.48 -16.68 -9.29
N PRO A 198 16.00 -17.87 -9.62
CA PRO A 198 16.88 -18.07 -10.78
C PRO A 198 16.29 -17.56 -12.10
N ALA A 199 14.97 -17.39 -12.18
CA ALA A 199 14.24 -16.87 -13.33
C ALA A 199 14.20 -15.33 -13.42
N HIS A 200 14.84 -14.58 -12.50
CA HIS A 200 14.96 -13.13 -12.66
C HIS A 200 15.78 -12.85 -13.93
N PRO A 201 15.34 -11.95 -14.85
CA PRO A 201 15.90 -11.82 -16.21
C PRO A 201 17.42 -11.55 -16.31
N PHE A 202 18.11 -11.32 -15.19
CA PHE A 202 19.54 -10.99 -15.13
C PHE A 202 20.36 -11.84 -14.15
N LEU A 203 19.80 -12.83 -13.45
CA LEU A 203 20.57 -13.66 -12.50
C LEU A 203 21.50 -14.68 -13.18
N HIS A 204 21.37 -14.91 -14.50
CA HIS A 204 22.18 -15.88 -15.25
C HIS A 204 23.65 -15.47 -15.49
N LYS A 205 24.14 -14.32 -15.02
CA LYS A 205 25.55 -13.92 -15.24
C LYS A 205 26.50 -14.13 -14.07
N PHE A 206 26.03 -14.52 -12.88
CA PHE A 206 26.89 -14.71 -11.71
C PHE A 206 26.47 -15.90 -10.84
N ALA A 207 26.16 -17.04 -11.46
CA ALA A 207 26.11 -18.30 -10.73
C ALA A 207 27.55 -18.71 -10.35
N SER A 208 27.88 -18.64 -9.05
CA SER A 208 28.99 -19.40 -8.48
C SER A 208 28.65 -20.91 -8.46
N PRO A 209 29.64 -21.82 -8.38
CA PRO A 209 29.48 -23.24 -8.67
C PRO A 209 28.55 -23.97 -7.69
N PRO A 210 27.95 -25.11 -8.09
CA PRO A 210 27.01 -25.84 -7.26
C PRO A 210 27.73 -26.54 -6.11
N THR A 211 27.22 -26.40 -4.89
CA THR A 211 27.55 -27.30 -3.79
C THR A 211 26.41 -28.30 -3.61
N THR A 212 26.81 -29.56 -3.50
CA THR A 212 26.03 -30.79 -3.58
C THR A 212 25.04 -31.00 -2.44
N SER A 213 23.96 -31.70 -2.81
CA SER A 213 22.77 -32.16 -2.08
C SER A 213 22.98 -33.10 -0.90
N VAL A 214 22.07 -33.08 0.10
CA VAL A 214 21.29 -34.23 0.67
C VAL A 214 20.02 -33.71 1.42
N PRO A 215 18.81 -34.33 1.29
CA PRO A 215 17.60 -34.01 2.08
C PRO A 215 17.13 -35.20 2.99
N PRO A 216 15.91 -35.21 3.59
CA PRO A 216 15.51 -34.75 4.93
C PRO A 216 14.99 -35.90 5.86
N PRO A 217 14.29 -35.60 6.97
CA PRO A 217 12.93 -36.17 7.08
C PRO A 217 11.84 -35.22 7.65
N SER A 218 10.60 -35.58 7.30
CA SER A 218 9.32 -34.90 7.45
C SER A 218 8.60 -35.13 8.79
N THR A 219 7.61 -34.28 9.16
CA THR A 219 6.30 -34.71 9.75
C THR A 219 5.26 -33.56 9.94
N THR A 220 4.24 -33.55 9.07
CA THR A 220 2.75 -33.63 9.24
C THR A 220 1.96 -33.00 10.44
N THR A 221 1.06 -32.03 10.12
CA THR A 221 -0.40 -31.80 10.41
C THR A 221 -0.95 -31.89 11.87
N SER A 222 -2.00 -31.19 12.39
CA SER A 222 -3.33 -30.79 11.88
C SER A 222 -4.11 -29.79 12.82
N HIS A 223 -5.32 -29.41 12.41
CA HIS A 223 -6.29 -28.37 12.87
C HIS A 223 -7.07 -28.61 14.19
N ALA A 224 -7.69 -27.54 14.76
CA ALA A 224 -9.17 -27.37 14.87
C ALA A 224 -9.62 -26.17 15.77
N GLU A 225 -10.81 -25.62 15.46
CA GLU A 225 -11.52 -24.45 16.00
C GLU A 225 -12.26 -24.69 17.35
N THR A 226 -12.75 -23.62 18.03
CA THR A 226 -14.21 -23.28 18.14
C THR A 226 -14.58 -22.34 19.34
N THR A 227 -15.35 -21.28 19.02
CA THR A 227 -16.38 -20.49 19.77
C THR A 227 -16.13 -19.50 20.94
N SER A 228 -16.91 -18.39 20.85
CA SER A 228 -17.12 -17.18 21.68
C SER A 228 -18.19 -17.40 22.80
N PRO A 229 -18.46 -16.52 23.81
CA PRO A 229 -18.99 -15.15 23.60
C PRO A 229 -18.67 -14.03 24.66
N SER A 230 -18.88 -12.78 24.19
CA SER A 230 -19.37 -11.56 24.89
C SER A 230 -18.40 -10.63 25.66
N GLY A 231 -18.45 -9.34 25.25
CA GLY A 231 -17.66 -8.22 25.74
C GLY A 231 -16.34 -8.11 24.97
N ASP A 232 -16.36 -7.57 23.74
CA ASP A 232 -15.27 -7.75 22.77
C ASP A 232 -13.99 -6.96 23.12
N CYS A 233 -13.36 -7.35 24.22
CA CYS A 233 -11.96 -7.15 24.51
C CYS A 233 -11.18 -8.21 23.74
N ARG A 234 -11.07 -8.00 22.43
CA ARG A 234 -10.19 -8.78 21.56
C ARG A 234 -9.13 -7.89 20.98
N ASP A 235 -8.03 -8.54 20.64
CA ASP A 235 -7.04 -7.92 19.79
C ASP A 235 -7.61 -7.72 18.40
N ARG A 236 -7.62 -6.46 17.95
CA ARG A 236 -8.09 -6.06 16.63
C ARG A 236 -7.00 -6.20 15.57
N ARG A 237 -5.82 -6.70 15.97
CA ARG A 237 -4.65 -6.95 15.12
C ARG A 237 -4.04 -8.29 15.49
N ALA A 238 -3.74 -9.12 14.49
CA ALA A 238 -3.18 -10.46 14.69
C ALA A 238 -1.81 -10.48 15.39
N VAL A 239 -1.09 -9.35 15.40
CA VAL A 239 0.27 -9.19 15.95
C VAL A 239 0.31 -8.74 17.42
N CYS A 240 -0.84 -8.58 18.07
CA CYS A 240 -0.92 -8.03 19.42
C CYS A 240 -0.17 -8.86 20.47
N VAL A 241 -0.15 -10.19 20.35
CA VAL A 241 0.57 -11.11 21.26
C VAL A 241 2.07 -10.83 21.23
N GLN A 242 2.61 -10.61 20.02
CA GLN A 242 4.02 -10.31 19.83
C GLN A 242 4.38 -8.95 20.44
N TRP A 243 3.54 -7.94 20.21
CA TRP A 243 3.77 -6.59 20.73
C TRP A 243 3.67 -6.51 22.26
N ALA A 244 2.79 -7.30 22.87
CA ALA A 244 2.73 -7.41 24.31
C ALA A 244 3.99 -8.03 24.91
N ARG A 245 4.51 -9.11 24.30
CA ARG A 245 5.77 -9.76 24.69
C ARG A 245 6.99 -8.85 24.54
N THR A 246 6.96 -7.92 23.59
CA THR A 246 8.06 -6.94 23.38
C THR A 246 7.91 -5.66 24.20
N GLY A 247 7.01 -5.61 25.19
CA GLY A 247 6.89 -4.50 26.13
C GLY A 247 6.11 -3.28 25.64
N ASN A 248 5.39 -3.37 24.52
CA ASN A 248 4.66 -2.23 23.94
C ASN A 248 3.40 -1.82 24.72
N CYS A 249 2.97 -2.62 25.69
CA CYS A 249 1.78 -2.37 26.52
C CYS A 249 1.94 -1.19 27.49
N GLN A 250 3.15 -0.63 27.63
CA GLN A 250 3.49 0.46 28.53
C GLN A 250 4.10 1.65 27.77
N GLY A 251 4.32 2.78 28.46
CA GLY A 251 4.95 3.96 27.87
C GLY A 251 4.09 4.65 26.79
N ALA A 252 4.73 5.28 25.80
CA ALA A 252 4.05 6.08 24.78
C ALA A 252 3.11 5.27 23.87
N GLN A 253 3.25 3.93 23.87
CA GLN A 253 2.54 2.99 23.00
C GLN A 253 1.30 2.41 23.70
N ARG A 254 1.18 2.61 25.03
CA ARG A 254 0.06 2.15 25.85
C ARG A 254 -1.31 2.55 25.29
N ARG A 255 -1.47 3.77 24.76
CA ARG A 255 -2.75 4.23 24.18
C ARG A 255 -3.12 3.51 22.88
N PHE A 256 -2.14 3.23 22.04
CA PHE A 256 -2.33 2.46 20.81
C PHE A 256 -2.66 1.00 21.15
N MET A 257 -1.91 0.42 22.07
CA MET A 257 -2.12 -0.94 22.53
C MET A 257 -3.47 -1.11 23.25
N ALA A 258 -3.90 -0.17 24.08
CA ALA A 258 -5.23 -0.17 24.71
C ALA A 258 -6.38 -0.15 23.69
N ARG A 259 -6.15 0.43 22.50
CA ARG A 259 -7.18 0.58 21.47
C ARG A 259 -7.26 -0.59 20.50
N PHE A 260 -6.12 -1.20 20.20
CA PHE A 260 -6.03 -2.23 19.15
C PHE A 260 -5.61 -3.61 19.67
N CYS A 261 -5.03 -3.68 20.87
CA CYS A 261 -4.41 -4.87 21.46
C CYS A 261 -4.76 -5.02 22.95
N ALA A 262 -5.98 -4.64 23.33
CA ALA A 262 -6.42 -4.57 24.71
C ALA A 262 -6.34 -5.93 25.42
N SER A 263 -6.58 -7.02 24.68
CA SER A 263 -6.52 -8.39 25.20
C SER A 263 -5.09 -8.81 25.48
N SER A 264 -4.20 -8.69 24.49
CA SER A 264 -2.78 -9.05 24.66
C SER A 264 -2.07 -8.21 25.73
N CYS A 265 -2.53 -6.98 25.99
CA CYS A 265 -1.95 -6.11 27.00
C CYS A 265 -2.60 -6.19 28.38
N GLY A 266 -3.59 -7.06 28.59
CA GLY A 266 -4.29 -7.18 29.87
C GLY A 266 -5.04 -5.92 30.27
N LEU A 267 -5.52 -5.13 29.30
CA LEU A 267 -6.19 -3.84 29.51
C LEU A 267 -7.72 -3.96 29.44
N CYS A 268 -8.26 -5.17 29.55
CA CYS A 268 -9.69 -5.46 29.53
C CYS A 268 -10.36 -5.04 30.86
N ALA A 269 -10.74 -3.75 30.92
CA ALA A 269 -11.61 -3.02 31.87
C ALA A 269 -11.14 -2.79 33.32
N THR A 270 -11.11 -1.51 33.72
CA THR A 270 -12.01 -0.91 34.74
C THR A 270 -12.01 0.63 34.64
N ASN A 271 -13.22 1.21 34.64
CA ASN A 271 -13.69 2.54 35.06
C ASN A 271 -12.80 3.79 34.91
N ILE A 272 -13.22 4.74 34.06
CA ILE A 272 -13.05 6.18 34.33
C ILE A 272 -14.44 6.77 34.50
N THR A 273 -14.76 7.11 35.75
CA THR A 273 -15.82 8.03 36.13
C THR A 273 -15.55 9.40 35.51
N THR A 274 -16.44 9.86 34.64
CA THR A 274 -16.75 11.28 34.53
C THR A 274 -18.25 11.42 34.32
N GLU A 275 -18.86 12.22 35.20
CA GLU A 275 -20.29 12.46 35.34
C GLU A 275 -20.92 12.92 34.02
N ALA A 276 -22.09 12.37 33.73
CA ALA A 276 -23.03 12.94 32.76
C ALA A 276 -23.89 14.01 33.45
N PRO A 277 -24.49 14.91 32.66
CA PRO A 277 -25.92 15.11 32.85
C PRO A 277 -26.74 14.74 31.62
N LYS A 278 -27.61 13.75 31.87
CA LYS A 278 -29.03 13.65 31.49
C LYS A 278 -29.40 13.56 30.00
N SER A 279 -29.62 12.30 29.61
CA SER A 279 -30.86 11.74 29.04
C SER A 279 -31.73 12.62 28.14
N ARG A 280 -31.90 12.17 26.89
CA ARG A 280 -33.22 12.00 26.26
C ARG A 280 -33.21 10.76 25.36
N ASN A 281 -34.11 9.82 25.65
CA ASN A 281 -34.49 8.71 24.77
C ASN A 281 -35.24 9.23 23.54
N VAL A 282 -34.96 8.71 22.34
CA VAL A 282 -35.98 8.35 21.33
C VAL A 282 -35.46 7.22 20.41
N ALA A 283 -36.19 6.11 20.46
CA ALA A 283 -36.56 5.10 19.44
C ALA A 283 -35.66 4.71 18.25
N SER A 284 -35.67 3.38 18.03
CA SER A 284 -35.43 2.67 16.77
C SER A 284 -36.12 3.29 15.55
N ALA A 285 -35.42 3.39 14.41
CA ALA A 285 -35.79 2.81 13.09
C ALA A 285 -35.09 3.50 11.89
N VAL A 286 -34.96 2.72 10.80
CA VAL A 286 -34.90 3.11 9.37
C VAL A 286 -33.51 3.36 8.74
N GLU A 287 -33.31 2.70 7.57
CA GLU A 287 -32.29 2.98 6.53
C GLU A 287 -32.00 4.48 6.37
N PRO A 288 -30.79 4.89 5.95
CA PRO A 288 -30.51 6.30 5.80
C PRO A 288 -31.30 6.85 4.61
N ALA A 289 -32.42 7.49 4.93
CA ALA A 289 -33.21 8.30 4.03
C ALA A 289 -32.31 9.24 3.20
N CYS A 290 -32.73 9.48 1.95
CA CYS A 290 -32.13 10.43 1.03
C CYS A 290 -31.85 11.79 1.70
N ARG A 291 -30.60 12.03 2.07
CA ARG A 291 -30.14 13.28 2.69
C ARG A 291 -28.76 13.67 2.23
N ASP A 292 -28.48 14.96 2.31
CA ASP A 292 -27.14 15.49 2.10
C ASP A 292 -26.30 15.31 3.36
N LEU A 293 -25.04 14.93 3.19
CA LEU A 293 -24.06 14.79 4.27
C LEU A 293 -23.26 16.08 4.46
N PHE A 294 -23.09 16.88 3.42
CA PHE A 294 -22.59 18.24 3.55
C PHE A 294 -23.71 19.23 3.88
N SER A 295 -23.34 20.38 4.44
CA SER A 295 -24.30 21.42 4.79
C SER A 295 -25.03 21.92 3.55
N GLN A 296 -26.30 22.29 3.71
CA GLN A 296 -27.17 22.77 2.63
C GLN A 296 -26.51 23.91 1.83
N LYS A 297 -25.95 24.91 2.52
CA LYS A 297 -25.23 26.05 1.90
C LYS A 297 -24.04 25.61 1.04
N ARG A 298 -23.39 24.50 1.37
CA ARG A 298 -22.28 23.94 0.57
C ARG A 298 -22.81 23.18 -0.64
N CYS A 299 -23.78 22.28 -0.44
CA CYS A 299 -24.37 21.52 -1.54
C CYS A 299 -25.06 22.41 -2.59
N GLU A 300 -25.75 23.47 -2.16
CA GLU A 300 -26.39 24.43 -3.07
C GLU A 300 -25.36 25.23 -3.89
N ARG A 301 -24.24 25.62 -3.27
CA ARG A 301 -23.13 26.28 -3.97
C ARG A 301 -22.49 25.35 -4.99
N ASP A 302 -22.18 24.12 -4.61
CA ASP A 302 -21.58 23.12 -5.50
C ASP A 302 -22.55 22.75 -6.64
N ARG A 303 -23.86 22.70 -6.37
CA ARG A 303 -24.90 22.57 -7.40
C ARG A 303 -24.91 23.76 -8.36
N ALA A 304 -24.87 24.99 -7.84
CA ALA A 304 -24.84 26.22 -8.66
C ALA A 304 -23.59 26.31 -9.54
N LEU A 305 -22.45 25.78 -9.06
CA LEU A 305 -21.20 25.65 -9.84
C LEU A 305 -21.21 24.49 -10.84
N GLY A 306 -22.34 23.78 -10.98
CA GLY A 306 -22.51 22.69 -11.95
C GLY A 306 -21.88 21.36 -11.54
N HIS A 307 -21.44 21.20 -10.28
CA HIS A 307 -20.75 19.99 -9.83
C HIS A 307 -21.63 18.73 -9.85
N CYS A 308 -22.96 18.89 -9.73
CA CYS A 308 -23.91 17.78 -9.88
C CYS A 308 -23.93 17.21 -11.31
N ARG A 309 -23.47 17.97 -12.31
CA ARG A 309 -23.50 17.61 -13.74
C ARG A 309 -22.09 17.40 -14.33
N SER A 310 -21.03 17.77 -13.60
CA SER A 310 -19.64 17.64 -14.04
C SER A 310 -19.08 16.23 -13.78
N PRO A 311 -18.55 15.53 -14.82
CA PRO A 311 -17.99 14.19 -14.68
C PRO A 311 -16.82 14.08 -13.68
N ARG A 312 -16.10 15.18 -13.44
CA ARG A 312 -14.97 15.20 -12.49
C ARG A 312 -15.43 15.24 -11.02
N THR A 313 -16.64 15.72 -10.77
CA THR A 313 -17.15 15.99 -9.41
C THR A 313 -18.40 15.20 -9.05
N ILE A 314 -19.07 14.58 -10.03
CA ILE A 314 -20.35 13.87 -9.84
C ILE A 314 -20.24 12.75 -8.79
N GLY A 315 -19.11 12.06 -8.69
CA GLY A 315 -18.87 11.05 -7.65
C GLY A 315 -18.84 11.63 -6.22
N SER A 316 -18.26 12.82 -6.05
CA SER A 316 -18.29 13.55 -4.77
C SER A 316 -19.71 14.01 -4.43
N MET A 317 -20.47 14.47 -5.42
CA MET A 317 -21.85 14.94 -5.24
C MET A 317 -22.82 13.77 -4.97
N LEU A 318 -22.61 12.61 -5.61
CA LEU A 318 -23.33 11.36 -5.35
C LEU A 318 -23.09 10.82 -3.94
N ALA A 319 -21.95 11.12 -3.32
CA ALA A 319 -21.68 10.67 -1.96
C ALA A 319 -22.24 11.65 -0.91
N ASN A 320 -22.11 12.96 -1.15
CA ASN A 320 -22.26 13.96 -0.09
C ASN A 320 -23.43 14.92 -0.26
N CYS A 321 -23.96 15.07 -1.47
CA CYS A 321 -25.04 16.00 -1.81
C CYS A 321 -26.16 15.29 -2.61
N LYS A 322 -26.48 14.05 -2.20
CA LYS A 322 -27.45 13.16 -2.87
C LYS A 322 -28.82 13.79 -3.05
N LYS A 323 -29.35 14.45 -2.01
CA LYS A 323 -30.67 15.10 -2.06
C LYS A 323 -30.60 16.37 -2.90
N THR A 324 -29.62 17.25 -2.65
CA THR A 324 -29.47 18.51 -3.38
C THR A 324 -29.25 18.31 -4.89
N CYS A 325 -28.55 17.25 -5.29
CA CYS A 325 -28.32 16.91 -6.69
C CYS A 325 -29.36 15.94 -7.30
N GLY A 326 -30.36 15.49 -6.54
CA GLY A 326 -31.44 14.64 -7.04
C GLY A 326 -31.04 13.19 -7.34
N PHE A 327 -30.06 12.62 -6.62
CA PHE A 327 -29.50 11.29 -6.86
C PHE A 327 -30.15 10.14 -6.08
N CYS A 328 -31.27 10.38 -5.43
CA CYS A 328 -31.91 9.37 -4.61
C CYS A 328 -32.88 8.52 -5.44
N GLY A 329 -32.48 7.31 -5.81
CA GLY A 329 -33.37 6.39 -6.54
C GLY A 329 -32.80 5.13 -7.21
N HIS A 330 -31.53 4.73 -7.03
CA HIS A 330 -31.01 3.50 -7.66
C HIS A 330 -30.43 2.50 -6.65
N GLU A 331 -31.27 1.60 -6.14
CA GLU A 331 -30.85 0.43 -5.35
C GLU A 331 -31.31 -0.90 -5.98
N ARG A 332 -30.36 -1.86 -6.01
CA ARG A 332 -30.43 -3.35 -6.08
C ARG A 332 -31.10 -4.08 -7.27
N LYS A 333 -30.36 -5.04 -7.85
CA LYS A 333 -30.69 -6.49 -7.89
C LYS A 333 -29.50 -7.35 -8.38
N GLU A 334 -29.15 -8.39 -7.61
CA GLU A 334 -28.31 -9.52 -8.00
C GLU A 334 -29.16 -10.58 -8.71
N GLU A 335 -28.65 -11.20 -9.78
CA GLU A 335 -29.21 -12.44 -10.33
C GLU A 335 -28.09 -13.46 -10.61
N ARG A 336 -28.37 -14.71 -10.18
CA ARG A 336 -27.63 -15.96 -10.44
C ARG A 336 -27.85 -16.41 -11.88
N HIS A 337 -26.87 -17.09 -12.49
CA HIS A 337 -27.10 -18.34 -13.24
C HIS A 337 -25.82 -19.15 -13.48
N SER A 338 -26.05 -20.44 -13.74
CA SER A 338 -25.18 -21.61 -13.61
C SER A 338 -24.38 -21.96 -14.88
N THR A 339 -23.31 -22.75 -14.66
CA THR A 339 -22.51 -23.67 -15.50
C THR A 339 -22.83 -23.88 -17.00
N ILE A 340 -21.77 -23.89 -17.85
CA ILE A 340 -21.36 -24.91 -18.87
C ILE A 340 -19.99 -24.50 -19.49
N LEU A 341 -19.12 -25.47 -19.81
CA LEU A 341 -17.89 -25.36 -20.64
C LEU A 341 -17.81 -26.63 -21.52
N PRO A 342 -16.95 -26.77 -22.56
CA PRO A 342 -16.25 -25.79 -23.43
C PRO A 342 -16.47 -26.06 -24.94
N THR A 343 -16.27 -25.06 -25.82
CA THR A 343 -15.78 -25.29 -27.20
C THR A 343 -15.21 -24.01 -27.81
N LYS A 344 -14.08 -24.17 -28.53
CA LYS A 344 -13.38 -23.25 -29.46
C LYS A 344 -13.47 -21.75 -29.18
N ALA A 345 -12.33 -21.14 -28.86
CA ALA A 345 -12.13 -19.70 -28.67
C ALA A 345 -12.48 -18.88 -29.93
N VAL A 346 -13.76 -18.62 -30.11
CA VAL A 346 -14.25 -17.44 -30.81
C VAL A 346 -13.96 -16.27 -29.88
N LEU A 347 -13.13 -15.34 -30.33
CA LEU A 347 -12.86 -14.09 -29.60
C LEU A 347 -14.18 -13.31 -29.53
N THR A 348 -14.95 -13.56 -28.46
CA THR A 348 -16.26 -12.94 -28.28
C THR A 348 -16.04 -11.46 -28.01
N CYS A 349 -16.54 -10.62 -28.92
CA CYS A 349 -16.50 -9.19 -28.71
C CYS A 349 -17.37 -8.82 -27.50
N ARG A 350 -16.71 -8.31 -26.45
CA ARG A 350 -17.35 -7.91 -25.20
C ARG A 350 -16.76 -6.60 -24.70
N ASP A 351 -17.57 -5.87 -23.95
CA ASP A 351 -17.10 -4.73 -23.19
C ASP A 351 -16.34 -5.22 -21.95
N MET A 352 -15.23 -4.57 -21.64
CA MET A 352 -14.49 -4.78 -20.41
C MET A 352 -15.16 -4.04 -19.25
N TYR A 353 -15.71 -2.86 -19.52
CA TYR A 353 -16.58 -2.13 -18.59
C TYR A 353 -18.01 -2.65 -18.66
N ARG A 354 -18.79 -2.41 -17.60
CA ARG A 354 -20.19 -2.86 -17.56
C ARG A 354 -20.99 -2.14 -18.65
N SER A 355 -22.01 -2.81 -19.22
CA SER A 355 -22.84 -2.28 -20.31
C SER A 355 -23.42 -0.89 -20.03
N VAL A 356 -23.73 -0.59 -18.76
CA VAL A 356 -24.23 0.73 -18.32
C VAL A 356 -23.16 1.82 -18.46
N GLU A 357 -21.91 1.54 -18.09
CA GLU A 357 -20.81 2.51 -18.21
C GLU A 357 -20.47 2.76 -19.67
N CYS A 358 -20.41 1.70 -20.49
CA CYS A 358 -20.18 1.83 -21.91
C CYS A 358 -21.35 2.52 -22.63
N GLY A 359 -22.60 2.27 -22.22
CA GLY A 359 -23.79 2.93 -22.77
C GLY A 359 -23.75 4.44 -22.57
N LEU A 360 -23.41 4.88 -21.35
CA LEU A 360 -23.22 6.30 -21.04
C LEU A 360 -22.07 6.93 -21.85
N LEU A 361 -20.98 6.19 -22.09
CA LEU A 361 -19.89 6.65 -22.94
C LEU A 361 -20.31 6.73 -24.42
N LYS A 362 -21.15 5.81 -24.90
CA LYS A 362 -21.72 5.83 -26.26
C LYS A 362 -22.64 7.04 -26.47
N GLU A 363 -23.59 7.26 -25.56
CA GLU A 363 -24.53 8.38 -25.61
C GLU A 363 -23.82 9.75 -25.57
N ARG A 364 -22.71 9.84 -24.83
CA ARG A 364 -21.87 11.04 -24.78
C ARG A 364 -20.91 11.19 -25.96
N GLY A 365 -21.01 10.33 -26.98
CA GLY A 365 -20.26 10.43 -28.23
C GLY A 365 -18.81 9.94 -28.17
N HIS A 366 -18.37 9.28 -27.08
CA HIS A 366 -16.98 8.84 -26.93
C HIS A 366 -16.61 7.75 -27.95
N CYS A 367 -17.57 6.92 -28.37
CA CYS A 367 -17.37 5.94 -29.44
C CYS A 367 -17.01 6.57 -30.80
N LYS A 368 -17.42 7.83 -31.01
CA LYS A 368 -17.17 8.59 -32.24
C LYS A 368 -15.94 9.52 -32.13
N ASN A 369 -15.29 9.60 -30.96
CA ASN A 369 -14.14 10.47 -30.73
C ASN A 369 -12.82 9.79 -31.19
N PRO A 370 -12.12 10.31 -32.22
CA PRO A 370 -10.91 9.69 -32.76
C PRO A 370 -9.78 9.52 -31.74
N ARG A 371 -9.65 10.46 -30.79
CA ARG A 371 -8.59 10.41 -29.75
C ARG A 371 -8.85 9.32 -28.71
N LEU A 372 -10.11 8.89 -28.54
CA LEU A 372 -10.51 7.88 -27.58
C LEU A 372 -10.74 6.51 -28.22
N ARG A 373 -10.62 6.41 -29.54
CA ARG A 373 -10.86 5.21 -30.35
C ARG A 373 -10.19 3.96 -29.79
N ARG A 374 -8.91 4.05 -29.41
CA ARG A 374 -8.14 2.94 -28.83
C ARG A 374 -8.70 2.49 -27.48
N ALA A 375 -8.93 3.45 -26.58
CA ALA A 375 -9.50 3.17 -25.26
C ALA A 375 -10.93 2.57 -25.37
N MET A 376 -11.73 3.06 -26.33
CA MET A 376 -13.07 2.53 -26.59
C MET A 376 -13.02 1.11 -27.18
N ASN A 377 -12.06 0.80 -28.05
CA ASN A 377 -11.86 -0.54 -28.62
C ASN A 377 -11.35 -1.55 -27.57
N GLU A 378 -10.53 -1.11 -26.62
CA GLU A 378 -10.05 -1.96 -25.53
C GLU A 378 -11.15 -2.21 -24.48
N ARG A 379 -11.94 -1.19 -24.14
CA ARG A 379 -12.78 -1.20 -22.93
C ARG A 379 -14.28 -1.32 -23.18
N CYS A 380 -14.78 -0.85 -24.33
CA CYS A 380 -16.20 -0.84 -24.68
C CYS A 380 -16.42 -1.23 -26.16
N ALA A 381 -15.67 -2.25 -26.61
CA ALA A 381 -15.62 -2.66 -28.01
C ALA A 381 -16.99 -3.05 -28.58
N LYS A 382 -17.82 -3.73 -27.78
CA LYS A 382 -19.14 -4.20 -28.18
C LYS A 382 -20.13 -3.04 -28.19
N THR A 383 -20.15 -2.23 -27.14
CA THR A 383 -21.06 -1.08 -27.07
C THR A 383 -20.73 -0.02 -28.12
N CYS A 384 -19.44 0.20 -28.45
CA CYS A 384 -19.03 1.17 -29.47
C CYS A 384 -18.99 0.63 -30.91
N ASP A 385 -19.42 -0.60 -31.15
CA ASP A 385 -19.39 -1.24 -32.48
C ASP A 385 -17.97 -1.28 -33.09
N LEU A 386 -16.94 -1.51 -32.26
CA LEU A 386 -15.51 -1.52 -32.63
C LEU A 386 -14.90 -2.92 -32.73
N CYS A 387 -15.73 -3.96 -32.69
CA CYS A 387 -15.32 -5.37 -32.65
C CYS A 387 -14.36 -5.80 -33.78
N ASP A 388 -14.48 -5.21 -34.97
CA ASP A 388 -13.65 -5.56 -36.13
C ASP A 388 -12.32 -4.79 -36.20
N ALA A 389 -12.14 -3.74 -35.39
CA ALA A 389 -10.93 -2.92 -35.38
C ALA A 389 -9.73 -3.62 -34.70
N ARG A 390 -9.93 -4.79 -34.09
CA ARG A 390 -8.85 -5.61 -33.50
C ARG A 390 -8.04 -6.41 -34.52
N ARG A 391 -8.43 -6.44 -35.80
CA ARG A 391 -7.72 -7.18 -36.87
C ARG A 391 -6.70 -6.35 -37.66
N LYS A 392 -6.56 -5.05 -37.42
CA LYS A 392 -5.71 -4.16 -38.24
C LYS A 392 -4.79 -3.22 -37.42
N LEU A 393 -4.31 -3.65 -36.26
CA LEU A 393 -3.25 -2.96 -35.51
C LEU A 393 -2.08 -3.91 -35.27
#